data_AF-A0A3A5LZD3-F1
#
_entry.id   AF-A0A3A5LZD3-F1
#
_cell.length_a   1.000
_cell.length_b   1.000
_cell.length_c   1.000
_cell.angle_alpha   90.00
_cell.angle_beta   90.00
_cell.angle_gamma   90.00
#
_symmetry.space_group_name_H-M   'P 1'
#
loop_
_entity.id
_entity.type
_entity.pdbx_description
1 polymer ?
#
loop_
_entity_poly.entity_id
_entity_poly.type
_entity_poly.pdbx_seq_one_letter_code
_entity_poly.pdbx_strand_id
1 'polypeptide(L)' 'MDTVITVGVSTSGCIRVIAVDAIQHSFSPIVVRDAVVDRDDAVRQATLYDLQAKYARVDTSGELS' A
#
# COMPACT_ATOMS: atom_id res chain seq x y z
N MET A 1 -11.89 -12.60 7.75
CA MET A 1 -11.73 -11.64 6.62
C MET A 1 -10.73 -10.64 7.15
N ASP A 2 -9.45 -10.88 6.87
CA ASP A 2 -8.35 -10.32 7.67
C ASP A 2 -7.39 -9.52 6.77
N THR A 3 -7.90 -9.04 5.63
CA THR A 3 -7.15 -8.35 4.58
C THR A 3 -7.71 -6.94 4.39
N VAL A 4 -6.81 -5.96 4.28
CA VAL A 4 -7.16 -4.56 3.99
C VAL A 4 -6.58 -4.18 2.63
N ILE A 5 -7.44 -3.92 1.65
CA ILE A 5 -7.02 -3.45 0.33
C ILE A 5 -7.06 -1.93 0.33
N THR A 6 -5.93 -1.30 -0.03
CA THR A 6 -5.75 0.15 0.06
C THR A 6 -5.46 0.76 -1.31
N VAL A 7 -6.20 1.83 -1.62
CA VAL A 7 -6.09 2.67 -2.83
C VAL A 7 -6.17 4.15 -2.44
N GLY A 8 -5.72 5.07 -3.30
CA GLY A 8 -5.86 6.52 -3.08
C GLY A 8 -4.54 7.29 -2.96
N VAL A 9 -4.57 8.42 -2.25
CA VAL A 9 -3.46 9.38 -2.17
C VAL A 9 -3.27 9.97 -0.77
N SER A 10 -2.07 10.42 -0.38
CA SER A 10 -0.78 10.18 -1.05
C SER A 10 -0.19 8.84 -0.61
N THR A 11 0.57 8.20 -1.51
CA THR A 11 1.20 6.89 -1.26
C THR A 11 2.11 6.95 -0.03
N SER A 12 2.98 7.97 0.06
CA SER A 12 3.89 8.25 1.17
C SER A 12 3.20 8.65 2.49
N GLY A 13 1.93 9.08 2.41
CA GLY A 13 1.14 9.55 3.53
C GLY A 13 0.13 8.50 3.97
N CYS A 14 -1.15 8.78 3.71
CA CYS A 14 -2.27 7.97 4.20
C CYS A 14 -2.15 6.49 3.84
N ILE A 15 -1.71 6.15 2.62
CA ILE A 15 -1.58 4.73 2.21
C ILE A 15 -0.55 4.01 3.08
N ARG A 16 0.61 4.65 3.32
CA ARG A 16 1.64 4.09 4.19
C ARG A 16 1.16 3.95 5.63
N VAL A 17 0.47 4.96 6.16
CA VAL A 17 -0.06 4.92 7.53
C VAL A 17 -1.07 3.79 7.68
N ILE A 18 -2.00 3.62 6.73
CA ILE A 18 -2.99 2.54 6.73
C ILE A 18 -2.32 1.16 6.70
N ALA A 19 -1.29 0.97 5.87
CA ALA A 19 -0.59 -0.31 5.80
C ALA A 19 0.14 -0.66 7.12
N VAL A 20 0.76 0.33 7.76
CA VAL A 20 1.40 0.13 9.08
C VAL A 20 0.34 -0.21 10.14
N ASP A 21 -0.75 0.55 10.18
CA ASP A 21 -1.83 0.37 11.16
C ASP A 21 -2.52 -1.00 10.99
N ALA A 22 -2.74 -1.43 9.74
CA ALA A 22 -3.28 -2.75 9.43
C ALA A 22 -2.48 -3.87 10.08
N ILE A 23 -1.14 -3.85 10.01
CA ILE A 23 -0.30 -4.84 10.68
C ILE A 23 -0.44 -4.76 12.20
N GLN A 24 -0.49 -3.55 12.78
CA GLN A 24 -0.66 -3.37 14.22
C GLN A 24 -1.98 -3.99 14.73
N HIS A 25 -2.99 -4.03 13.86
CA HIS A 25 -4.28 -4.65 14.11
C HIS A 25 -4.39 -6.09 13.58
N SER A 26 -3.27 -6.75 13.28
CA SER A 26 -3.21 -8.14 12.78
C SER A 26 -3.94 -8.39 11.45
N PHE A 27 -4.12 -7.34 10.63
CA PHE A 27 -4.56 -7.48 9.24
C PHE A 27 -3.37 -7.68 8.30
N SER A 28 -3.63 -8.33 7.17
CA SER A 28 -2.71 -8.48 6.04
C SER A 28 -3.02 -7.41 4.98
N PRO A 29 -2.31 -6.29 4.94
CA PRO A 29 -2.60 -5.22 3.98
C PRO A 29 -2.10 -5.53 2.58
N ILE A 30 -2.87 -5.08 1.59
CA ILE A 30 -2.54 -5.07 0.16
C ILE A 30 -2.63 -3.62 -0.32
N VAL A 31 -1.59 -3.14 -1.00
CA VAL A 31 -1.56 -1.84 -1.67
C VAL A 31 -1.62 -2.06 -3.17
N VAL A 32 -2.60 -1.41 -3.83
CA VAL A 32 -2.84 -1.58 -5.27
C VAL A 32 -2.03 -0.53 -6.04
N ARG A 33 -0.90 -0.94 -6.62
CA ARG A 33 0.15 -0.02 -7.12
C ARG A 33 -0.29 0.91 -8.25
N ASP A 34 -1.25 0.48 -9.05
CA ASP A 34 -1.85 1.21 -10.17
C ASP A 34 -3.07 2.06 -9.75
N ALA A 35 -3.47 1.98 -8.47
CA ALA A 35 -4.54 2.76 -7.88
C ALA A 35 -4.08 3.66 -6.72
N VAL A 36 -2.76 3.86 -6.58
CA VAL A 36 -2.17 4.81 -5.63
C VAL A 36 -1.27 5.81 -6.33
N VAL A 37 -1.29 7.06 -5.84
CA VAL A 37 -0.54 8.16 -6.44
C VAL A 37 0.18 8.96 -5.35
N ASP A 38 1.27 9.62 -5.72
CA ASP A 38 1.95 10.63 -4.91
C ASP A 38 2.25 11.85 -5.78
N ARG A 39 2.81 12.91 -5.16
CA ARG A 39 3.20 14.15 -5.83
C ARG A 39 4.22 13.96 -6.95
N ASP A 40 5.02 12.89 -6.87
CA ASP A 40 6.08 12.54 -7.81
C ASP A 40 6.20 11.02 -7.89
N ASP A 41 6.52 10.50 -9.08
CA ASP A 41 6.63 9.05 -9.30
C ASP A 41 7.79 8.42 -8.52
N ALA A 42 8.92 9.11 -8.40
CA ALA A 42 10.07 8.61 -7.63
C ALA A 42 9.70 8.42 -6.15
N VAL A 43 8.92 9.33 -5.59
CA VAL A 43 8.39 9.22 -4.21
C VAL A 43 7.43 8.04 -4.10
N ARG A 44 6.55 7.86 -5.09
CA ARG A 44 5.62 6.73 -5.15
C ARG A 44 6.36 5.39 -5.21
N GLN A 45 7.34 5.23 -6.11
CA GLN A 45 8.13 3.99 -6.23
C GLN A 45 8.92 3.68 -4.96
N ALA A 46 9.60 4.69 -4.39
CA ALA A 46 10.36 4.50 -3.15
C ALA A 46 9.46 4.04 -1.99
N THR A 47 8.27 4.65 -1.87
CA THR A 47 7.30 4.26 -0.84
C THR A 47 6.77 2.85 -1.07
N LEU A 48 6.40 2.51 -2.31
CA LEU A 48 5.91 1.16 -2.64
C LEU A 48 6.97 0.09 -2.37
N TYR A 49 8.24 0.37 -2.65
CA TYR A 49 9.36 -0.52 -2.33
C TYR A 49 9.46 -0.79 -0.82
N ASP A 50 9.41 0.27 -0.01
CA ASP A 50 9.44 0.13 1.46
C ASP A 50 8.22 -0.61 2.01
N LEU A 51 7.03 -0.33 1.47
CA LEU A 51 5.80 -1.01 1.84
C LEU A 51 5.88 -2.50 1.51
N GLN A 52 6.33 -2.87 0.31
CA GLN A 52 6.47 -4.26 -0.09
C GLN A 52 7.46 -5.03 0.78
N ALA A 53 8.55 -4.38 1.19
CA ALA A 53 9.60 -5.01 1.97
C ALA A 53 9.20 -5.25 3.44
N LYS A 54 8.29 -4.44 4.00
CA LYS A 54 8.09 -4.36 5.46
C LYS A 54 6.65 -4.46 5.91
N TYR A 55 5.71 -3.96 5.12
CA TYR A 55 4.39 -3.59 5.64
C TYR A 55 3.20 -4.12 4.85
N ALA A 56 3.33 -4.45 3.57
CA ALA A 56 2.18 -4.85 2.75
C ALA A 56 2.59 -5.69 1.56
N ARG A 57 1.64 -6.45 1.04
CA ARG A 57 1.75 -6.97 -0.33
C ARG A 57 1.45 -5.83 -1.30
N VAL A 58 2.18 -5.75 -2.41
CA VAL A 58 1.97 -4.73 -3.44
C VAL A 58 1.62 -5.43 -4.74
N ASP A 59 0.37 -5.28 -5.18
CA ASP A 59 -0.18 -5.94 -6.37
C ASP A 59 -0.75 -4.91 -7.35
N THR A 60 -1.08 -5.35 -8.57
CA THR A 60 -1.90 -4.55 -9.49
C THR A 60 -3.39 -4.87 -9.33
N SER A 61 -4.25 -3.94 -9.74
CA SER A 61 -5.71 -4.10 -9.62
C SER A 61 -6.24 -5.34 -10.34
N GLY A 62 -5.58 -5.77 -11.43
CA GLY A 62 -5.94 -6.98 -12.18
C GLY A 62 -5.51 -8.30 -11.54
N GLU A 63 -4.68 -8.27 -10.50
CA GLU A 63 -4.10 -9.45 -9.83
C GLU A 63 -4.70 -9.71 -8.44
N LEU A 64 -5.70 -8.93 -8.03
CA LEU A 64 -6.42 -9.14 -6.77
C LEU A 64 -7.24 -10.44 -6.84
N SER A 65 -6.85 -11.43 -6.04
CA SER A 65 -7.51 -12.75 -5.91
C SER A 65 -8.15 -12.95 -4.54
#